data_AF-A0A5B7Y045-F1
#
_entry.id   AF-A0A5B7Y045-F1
#
_cell.length_a   1.000
_cell.length_b   1.000
_cell.length_c   1.000
_cell.angle_alpha   90.00
_cell.angle_beta   90.00
_cell.angle_gamma   90.00
#
_symmetry.space_group_name_H-M   'P 1'
#
loop_
_entity.id
_entity.type
_entity.pdbx_description
1 polymer ?
#
loop_
_entity_poly.entity_id
_entity_poly.type
_entity_poly.pdbx_seq_one_letter_code
_entity_poly.pdbx_strand_id
1 'polypeptide(L)' 'MDVSADKLGLMTEQSVPIMVIKLEPEAVESLQADPAFLPVYHMNTSQWVIGTVAVSNDDK' A
#
# COMPACT_ATOMS: atom_id res chain seq x y z
N MET A 1 9.12 -4.58 2.18
CA MET A 1 9.19 -5.73 1.25
C MET A 1 8.83 -5.21 -0.12
N ASP A 2 9.32 -5.83 -1.19
CA ASP A 2 9.06 -5.33 -2.54
C ASP A 2 8.01 -6.19 -3.24
N VAL A 3 7.05 -5.54 -3.89
CA VAL A 3 5.98 -6.20 -4.64
C VAL A 3 5.94 -5.64 -6.05
N SER A 4 5.70 -6.52 -7.02
CA SER A 4 5.53 -6.12 -8.41
C SER A 4 4.38 -5.12 -8.54
N ALA A 5 4.63 -3.99 -9.18
CA ALA A 5 3.72 -2.87 -9.20
C ALA A 5 2.41 -3.16 -9.97
N ASP A 6 2.44 -4.08 -10.94
CA ASP A 6 1.25 -4.63 -11.61
C ASP A 6 0.24 -5.26 -10.63
N LYS A 7 0.70 -5.93 -9.57
CA LYS A 7 -0.14 -6.50 -8.50
C LYS A 7 -0.80 -5.42 -7.63
N LEU A 8 -0.30 -4.19 -7.70
CA LEU A 8 -0.84 -3.03 -7.01
C LEU A 8 -1.70 -2.15 -7.95
N GLY A 9 -1.90 -2.57 -9.20
CA GLY A 9 -2.64 -1.80 -10.21
C GLY A 9 -1.88 -0.60 -10.79
N LEU A 10 -0.56 -0.54 -10.57
CA LEU A 10 0.30 0.53 -11.10
C LEU A 10 0.80 0.19 -12.51
N MET A 11 0.96 1.22 -13.34
CA MET A 11 1.39 1.10 -14.74
C MET A 11 2.92 1.06 -14.87
N THR A 12 3.58 0.19 -14.11
CA THR A 12 5.04 -0.03 -14.18
C THR A 12 5.37 -1.50 -13.96
N GLU A 13 6.44 -1.97 -14.61
CA GLU A 13 6.94 -3.34 -14.48
C GLU A 13 7.96 -3.48 -13.32
N GLN A 14 8.28 -2.38 -12.64
CA GLN A 14 9.24 -2.37 -11.55
C GLN A 14 8.61 -2.89 -10.25
N SER A 15 9.40 -3.59 -9.43
CA SER A 15 9.01 -3.85 -8.04
C SER A 15 9.10 -2.56 -7.24
N VAL A 16 8.08 -2.30 -6.42
CA VAL A 16 8.02 -1.13 -5.54
C VAL A 16 8.09 -1.54 -4.08
N PRO A 17 8.76 -0.75 -3.23
CA PRO A 17 8.79 -0.99 -1.80
C PRO A 17 7.43 -0.69 -1.20
N ILE A 18 6.91 -1.64 -0.43
CA ILE A 18 5.66 -1.47 0.32
C ILE A 18 5.83 -1.74 1.81
N MET A 19 4.96 -1.11 2.58
CA MET A 19 4.78 -1.36 4.01
C MET A 19 3.38 -1.88 4.27
N VAL A 20 3.29 -3.04 4.92
CA VAL A 20 2.03 -3.63 5.37
C VAL A 20 1.80 -3.24 6.82
N ILE A 21 0.67 -2.60 7.09
CA ILE A 21 0.32 -2.11 8.42
C ILE A 21 -0.92 -2.86 8.89
N LYS A 22 -0.86 -3.41 10.11
CA LYS A 22 -2.03 -3.96 10.78
C LYS A 22 -2.75 -2.84 11.51
N LEU A 23 -4.05 -2.72 11.28
CA LEU A 23 -4.90 -1.68 11.86
C LEU A 23 -6.21 -2.29 12.39
N GLU A 24 -6.87 -1.51 13.25
CA GLU A 24 -8.26 -1.81 13.64
C GLU A 24 -9.21 -1.56 12.46
N PRO A 25 -10.30 -2.32 12.31
CA PRO A 25 -11.21 -2.22 11.16
C PRO A 25 -11.74 -0.82 10.89
N GLU A 26 -12.09 -0.07 11.95
CA GLU A 26 -12.58 1.31 11.84
C GLU A 26 -11.53 2.25 11.22
N ALA A 27 -10.25 2.03 11.51
CA ALA A 27 -9.15 2.80 10.93
C ALA A 27 -8.86 2.40 9.48
N VAL A 28 -9.07 1.13 9.13
CA VAL A 28 -8.95 0.65 7.75
C VAL A 28 -9.97 1.36 6.85
N GLU A 29 -11.23 1.46 7.27
CA GLU A 29 -12.28 2.14 6.51
C GLU A 29 -11.94 3.61 6.25
N SER A 30 -11.39 4.31 7.26
CA SER A 30 -10.98 5.72 7.08
C SER A 30 -9.82 5.89 6.10
N LEU A 31 -8.89 4.94 6.03
CA LEU A 31 -7.69 5.05 5.18
C LEU A 31 -7.92 4.55 3.76
N GLN A 32 -8.91 3.68 3.53
CA GLN A 32 -9.28 3.23 2.18
C GLN A 32 -9.79 4.38 1.29
N ALA A 33 -10.21 5.49 1.87
CA ALA A 33 -10.58 6.70 1.11
C ALA A 33 -9.36 7.44 0.55
N ASP A 34 -8.16 7.20 1.06
CA ASP A 34 -6.92 7.83 0.63
C ASP A 34 -6.22 6.94 -0.43
N PRO A 35 -5.97 7.45 -1.65
CA PRO A 35 -5.34 6.68 -2.73
C PRO A 35 -3.91 6.23 -2.42
N ALA A 36 -3.27 6.77 -1.37
CA ALA A 36 -1.97 6.28 -0.90
C ALA A 36 -2.04 4.88 -0.26
N PHE A 37 -3.24 4.42 0.13
CA PHE A 37 -3.48 3.14 0.77
C PHE A 37 -4.24 2.19 -0.14
N LEU A 38 -3.69 1.00 -0.34
CA LEU A 38 -4.31 -0.05 -1.13
C LEU A 38 -4.85 -1.17 -0.22
N PRO A 39 -6.01 -1.77 -0.53
CA PRO A 39 -6.48 -2.95 0.16
C PRO A 39 -5.53 -4.12 -0.10
N VAL A 40 -5.25 -4.91 0.95
CA VAL A 40 -4.31 -6.02 0.83
C VAL A 40 -4.96 -7.16 0.06
N TYR A 41 -4.56 -7.34 -1.19
CA TYR A 41 -4.99 -8.48 -2.00
C TYR A 41 -4.35 -9.77 -1.44
N HIS A 42 -5.17 -10.81 -1.21
CA HIS A 42 -4.88 -12.13 -0.60
C HIS A 42 -4.95 -12.28 0.94
N MET A 43 -5.09 -11.22 1.75
CA MET A 43 -5.32 -11.33 3.21
C MET A 43 -6.76 -10.96 3.58
N ASN A 44 -7.21 -11.32 4.80
CA ASN A 44 -8.49 -10.84 5.34
C ASN A 44 -8.48 -9.29 5.35
N THR A 45 -9.26 -8.67 4.48
CA THR A 45 -9.19 -7.23 4.14
C THR A 45 -9.70 -6.29 5.23
N SER A 46 -10.27 -6.81 6.32
CA SER A 46 -10.85 -6.00 7.40
C SER A 46 -9.83 -5.40 8.38
N GLN A 47 -8.55 -5.77 8.32
CA GLN A 47 -7.54 -5.37 9.34
C GLN A 47 -6.19 -4.91 8.76
N TRP A 48 -6.04 -4.83 7.44
CA TRP A 48 -4.74 -4.64 6.82
C TRP A 48 -4.80 -3.67 5.64
N VAL A 49 -3.82 -2.76 5.57
CA VAL A 49 -3.63 -1.82 4.46
C VAL A 49 -2.19 -1.86 3.96
N ILE A 50 -2.00 -1.61 2.67
CA ILE A 50 -0.69 -1.42 2.04
C ILE A 50 -0.47 0.08 1.86
N GLY A 51 0.60 0.62 2.45
CA GLY A 51 1.09 1.96 2.14
C GLY A 51 2.22 1.89 1.11
N THR A 52 2.17 2.74 0.09
CA THR A 52 3.31 2.96 -0.80
C THR A 52 4.26 3.97 -0.16
N VAL A 53 5.56 3.64 -0.13
CA VAL A 53 6.57 4.60 0.31
C VAL A 53 6.98 5.41 -0.92
N ALA A 54 6.47 6.63 -1.03
CA ALA A 54 7.05 7.59 -1.96
C ALA A 54 8.46 7.89 -1.47
N VAL A 55 9.47 7.41 -2.20
CA VAL A 55 10.85 7.82 -1.97
C VAL A 55 10.92 9.26 -2.43
N SER A 56 10.73 10.20 -1.51
CA SER A 56 11.06 11.60 -1.77
C SER A 56 12.58 11.64 -1.93
N ASN A 57 13.04 11.76 -3.17
CA ASN A 57 14.41 12.19 -3.42
C ASN A 57 14.50 13.65 -2.97
N ASP A 58 14.70 13.85 -1.67
CA ASP A 58 15.33 15.07 -1.15
C ASP A 58 16.81 14.98 -1.56
N ASP A 59 17.06 15.15 -2.87
CA ASP A 59 18.40 15.39 -3.41
C ASP A 59 18.77 16.81 -3.00
N LYS A 60 19.65 16.89 -2.01
CA LYS A 60 20.31 18.12 -1.58
C LYS A 60 21.68 18.23 -2.22
#